data_AF-A0A2T7P8R8-F1
#
_entry.id   AF-A0A2T7P8R8-F1
#
_cell.length_a   1.000
_cell.length_b   1.000
_cell.length_c   1.000
_cell.angle_alpha   90.00
_cell.angle_beta   90.00
_cell.angle_gamma   90.00
#
_symmetry.space_group_name_H-M   'P 1'
#
loop_
_entity.id
_entity.type
_entity.pdbx_description
1 polymer ?
#
loop_
_entity_poly.entity_id
_entity_poly.type
_entity_poly.pdbx_seq_one_letter_code
_entity_poly.pdbx_strand_id
1 'polypeptide(L)' 'MSLESKEIVAAKVIRKRRKGKSCREEILREVVMLEYAMAHPRLVRLCEVYETPTELILVTE' A
#
# COMPACT_ATOMS: atom_id res chain seq x y z
N MET A 1 1.47 -16.99 -4.09
CA MET A 1 0.12 -16.49 -3.76
C MET A 1 -0.74 -16.71 -4.99
N SER A 2 -1.93 -17.28 -4.79
CA SER A 2 -2.74 -17.85 -5.88
C SER A 2 -3.22 -16.77 -6.85
N LEU A 3 -2.94 -16.94 -8.14
CA LEU A 3 -3.42 -16.12 -9.27
C LEU A 3 -4.92 -16.36 -9.57
N GLU A 4 -5.67 -16.75 -8.55
CA GLU A 4 -6.89 -17.56 -8.70
C GLU A 4 -8.15 -16.81 -8.24
N SER A 5 -7.99 -15.69 -7.54
CA SER A 5 -9.07 -14.74 -7.29
C SER A 5 -9.08 -13.67 -8.39
N LYS A 6 -10.17 -13.60 -9.15
CA LYS A 6 -10.40 -12.58 -10.18
C LYS A 6 -10.96 -11.28 -9.57
N GLU A 7 -10.45 -10.91 -8.40
CA GLU A 7 -10.86 -9.70 -7.69
C GLU A 7 -10.19 -8.48 -8.33
N ILE A 8 -10.99 -7.44 -8.59
CA ILE A 8 -10.46 -6.18 -9.09
C ILE A 8 -9.93 -5.42 -7.89
N VAL A 9 -8.63 -5.13 -7.91
CA VAL A 9 -7.93 -4.40 -6.86
C VAL A 9 -7.24 -3.17 -7.42
N ALA A 10 -6.96 -2.19 -6.56
CA ALA A 10 -6.14 -1.04 -6.91
C ALA A 10 -4.71 -1.20 -6.39
N ALA A 11 -3.73 -0.87 -7.24
CA ALA A 11 -2.32 -0.86 -6.86
C ALA A 11 -1.79 0.59 -6.81
N LYS A 12 -1.49 1.07 -5.60
CA LYS A 12 -0.86 2.38 -5.38
C LYS A 12 0.66 2.22 -5.31
N VAL A 13 1.34 2.61 -6.39
CA VAL A 13 2.80 2.56 -6.50
C VAL A 13 3.42 3.86 -5.98
N ILE A 14 4.21 3.79 -4.90
CA ILE A 14 4.78 4.97 -4.26
C ILE A 14 6.31 4.92 -4.31
N ARG A 15 6.93 5.90 -4.97
CA ARG A 15 8.39 6.06 -4.97
C ARG A 15 8.89 6.44 -3.57
N LYS A 16 9.91 5.72 -3.09
CA LYS A 16 10.55 5.99 -1.79
C LYS A 16 11.29 7.32 -1.75
N ARG A 17 11.57 7.93 -2.90
CA ARG A 17 12.21 9.26 -3.00
C ARG A 17 11.38 10.21 -3.85
N ARG A 18 11.20 11.44 -3.37
CA ARG A 18 10.59 12.55 -4.11
C ARG A 18 11.44 13.80 -3.91
N LYS A 19 11.74 14.51 -5.01
CA LYS A 19 12.58 15.72 -4.99
C LYS A 19 13.90 15.53 -4.20
N GLY A 20 14.55 14.38 -4.37
CA GLY A 20 15.81 14.01 -3.69
C GLY A 20 15.69 13.56 -2.23
N LYS A 21 14.53 13.75 -1.58
CA LYS A 21 14.30 13.37 -0.18
C LYS A 21 13.70 11.98 -0.07
N SER A 22 14.04 11.26 1.00
CA SER A 22 13.36 10.02 1.35
C SER A 22 11.95 10.34 1.86
N CYS A 23 10.95 9.67 1.31
CA CYS A 23 9.56 9.73 1.76
C CYS A 23 9.15 8.44 2.48
N ARG A 24 10.10 7.57 2.83
CA ARG A 24 9.82 6.24 3.39
C ARG A 24 8.95 6.32 4.66
N GLU A 25 9.22 7.30 5.52
CA GLU A 25 8.45 7.47 6.76
C GLU A 25 6.99 7.84 6.50
N GLU A 26 6.73 8.76 5.56
CA GLU A 26 5.36 9.12 5.14
C GLU A 26 4.62 7.92 4.58
N ILE A 27 5.30 7.11 3.76
CA ILE A 27 4.74 5.89 3.18
C ILE A 27 4.40 4.87 4.28
N LEU A 28 5.28 4.67 5.26
CA LEU A 28 5.04 3.75 6.37
C LEU A 28 3.88 4.21 7.25
N ARG A 29 3.74 5.52 7.50
CA ARG A 29 2.58 6.06 8.22
C ARG A 29 1.28 5.74 7.50
N GLU A 30 1.27 5.82 6.17
CA GLU A 30 0.10 5.44 5.37
C GLU A 30 -0.25 3.96 5.55
N VAL A 31 0.74 3.07 5.45
CA VAL A 31 0.56 1.62 5.68
C VAL A 31 -0.05 1.34 7.05
N VAL A 32 0.56 1.87 8.12
CA VAL A 32 0.11 1.65 9.50
C VAL A 32 -1.32 2.15 9.71
N MET A 33 -1.65 3.31 9.15
CA MET A 33 -3.02 3.85 9.25
C MET A 33 -4.04 2.98 8.53
N LEU A 34 -3.69 2.45 7.35
CA LEU A 34 -4.57 1.55 6.61
C LEU A 34 -4.73 0.19 7.31
N GLU A 35 -3.67 -0.36 7.89
CA GLU A 35 -3.74 -1.60 8.71
C GLU A 35 -4.64 -1.39 9.94
N TYR A 36 -4.50 -0.26 10.64
CA TYR A 36 -5.34 0.05 11.81
C TYR A 36 -6.81 0.28 11.44
N ALA A 37 -7.06 0.77 10.23
CA ALA A 37 -8.39 1.06 9.71
C ALA A 37 -9.14 -0.16 9.14
N MET A 38 -8.52 -1.34 9.06
CA MET A 38 -9.06 -2.51 8.34
C MET A 38 -10.46 -2.96 8.79
N ALA A 39 -10.87 -2.66 10.03
CA ALA A 39 -12.18 -3.03 10.55
C ALA A 39 -13.29 -2.02 10.21
N HIS A 40 -12.97 -0.85 9.64
CA HIS A 40 -13.97 0.18 9.40
C HIS A 40 -14.67 -0.02 8.04
N PRO A 41 -16.00 -0.22 7.99
CA PRO A 41 -16.75 -0.58 6.77
C PRO A 41 -16.85 0.52 5.70
N ARG A 42 -16.15 1.65 5.87
CA ARG A 42 -16.16 2.81 4.96
C ARG A 42 -14.75 3.23 4.54
N LEU A 43 -13.73 2.52 5.01
CA LEU A 43 -12.35 2.76 4.66
C LEU A 43 -11.88 1.60 3.80
N VAL A 44 -11.02 1.92 2.83
CA VAL A 44 -10.44 0.90 1.95
C VAL A 44 -9.52 0.00 2.76
N ARG A 45 -9.66 -1.32 2.60
CA ARG A 45 -8.77 -2.32 3.19
C ARG A 45 -7.46 -2.40 2.42
N LEU A 46 -6.36 -2.42 3.17
CA LEU A 46 -5.07 -2.83 2.65
C LEU A 46 -5.03 -4.37 2.54
N CYS A 47 -4.86 -4.88 1.33
CA CYS A 47 -4.79 -6.31 1.06
C CYS A 47 -3.36 -6.82 1.20
N GLU A 48 -2.41 -6.18 0.51
CA GLU A 48 -1.02 -6.61 0.47
C GLU A 48 -0.07 -5.41 0.31
N VAL A 49 1.17 -5.58 0.76
CA VAL A 49 2.24 -4.60 0.59
C VAL A 49 3.46 -5.28 -0.02
N TYR A 50 3.97 -4.70 -1.09
CA TYR A 50 5.20 -5.14 -1.75
C TYR A 50 6.26 -4.04 -1.67
N GLU A 51 7.51 -4.42 -1.42
CA GLU A 51 8.64 -3.49 -1.39
C GLU A 51 9.64 -3.85 -2.49
N THR A 52 9.95 -2.88 -3.36
CA THR A 52 11.07 -2.95 -4.31
C THR A 52 12.21 -2.06 -3.80
N PRO A 53 13.41 -2.03 -4.44
CA PRO A 53 14.45 -1.09 -4.02
C PRO A 53 14.02 0.38 -4.07
N THR A 54 13.17 0.76 -5.03
CA THR A 54 12.80 2.14 -5.34
C THR A 54 11.38 2.53 -4.95
N GLU A 55 10.48 1.57 -4.83
CA GLU A 55 9.07 1.77 -4.55
C GLU A 55 8.57 0.90 -3.41
N LEU A 56 7.41 1.32 -2.91
CA LEU A 56 6.54 0.53 -2.07
C LEU A 56 5.16 0.52 -2.76
N ILE A 57 4.57 -0.65 -2.90
CA ILE A 57 3.34 -0.88 -3.66
C ILE A 57 2.29 -1.34 -2.66
N LEU A 58 1.21 -0.58 -2.55
CA LEU A 58 0.06 -0.90 -1.70
C LEU A 58 -1.05 -1.47 -2.58
N VAL A 59 -1.49 -2.69 -2.29
CA VAL A 59 -2.64 -3.31 -2.95
C VAL A 59 -3.85 -3.14 -2.04
N THR A 60 -4.91 -2.56 -2.56
CA THR A 60 -6.16 -2.30 -1.84
C THR A 60 -7.36 -2.85 -2.59
N GLU A 61 -8.45 -3.14 -1.87
CA GLU A 61 -9.75 -3.50 -2.47
C GLU A 61 -10.35 -2.37 -3.33
#